data_AF-A0A0M9ZZ13-F1
#
_entry.id   AF-A0A0M9ZZ13-F1
#
_cell.length_a   1.000
_cell.length_b   1.000
_cell.length_c   1.000
_cell.angle_alpha   90.00
_cell.angle_beta   90.00
_cell.angle_gamma   90.00
#
_symmetry.space_group_name_H-M   'P 1'
#
loop_
_entity.id
_entity.type
_entity.pdbx_description
1 polymer ?
#
loop_
_entity_poly.entity_id
_entity_poly.type
_entity_poly.pdbx_seq_one_letter_code
_entity_poly.pdbx_strand_id
1 'polypeptide(L)'
;LPSLVGREKEQEQLERLADDAEASSSVAICVIGGMAGVGKTAFATTIAHRLAERFPDGQLFADLHGAGPGAEPRNPAEVLADFLQS
;
A
#
# COMPACT_ATOMS: atom_id res chain seq x y z
N LEU A 1 -1.22 9.89 12.59
CA LEU A 1 -1.12 8.50 12.08
C LEU A 1 -0.87 7.56 13.27
N PRO A 2 -1.38 6.33 13.26
CA PRO A 2 -1.10 5.36 14.33
C PRO A 2 0.41 5.16 14.49
N SER A 3 0.92 5.07 15.73
CA SER A 3 2.33 4.77 15.97
C SER A 3 2.56 3.27 15.78
N LEU A 4 3.29 2.90 14.74
CA LEU A 4 3.80 1.55 14.54
C LEU A 4 5.05 1.38 15.38
N VAL A 5 5.09 0.36 16.24
CA VAL A 5 6.24 0.04 17.07
C VAL A 5 6.86 -1.27 16.58
N GLY A 6 8.19 -1.32 16.41
CA GLY A 6 8.90 -2.56 16.09
C GLY A 6 8.79 -2.98 14.62
N ARG A 7 8.58 -2.02 13.71
CA ARG A 7 8.44 -2.24 12.25
C ARG A 7 9.46 -1.47 11.43
N GLU A 8 10.55 -1.06 12.07
CA GLU A 8 11.58 -0.19 11.48
C GLU A 8 12.27 -0.90 10.31
N LYS A 9 12.53 -2.20 10.42
CA LYS A 9 13.14 -2.99 9.36
C LYS A 9 12.26 -3.10 8.11
N GLU A 10 10.97 -3.38 8.30
CA GLU A 10 10.02 -3.45 7.19
C GLU A 10 9.84 -2.07 6.54
N GLN A 11 9.85 -1.00 7.34
CA GLN A 11 9.83 0.38 6.82
C GLN A 11 11.06 0.64 5.94
N GLU A 12 12.27 0.37 6.43
CA GLU A 12 13.52 0.54 5.69
C GLU A 12 13.55 -0.29 4.39
N GLN A 13 12.91 -1.46 4.37
CA GLN A 13 12.79 -2.29 3.16
C GLN A 13 11.90 -1.64 2.10
N LEU A 14 10.77 -1.03 2.50
CA LEU A 14 9.87 -0.35 1.59
C LEU A 14 10.48 0.96 1.06
N GLU A 15 11.18 1.71 1.91
CA GLU A 15 11.90 2.92 1.49
C GLU A 15 12.98 2.59 0.45
N ARG A 16 13.79 1.55 0.69
CA ARG A 16 14.78 1.08 -0.29
C ARG A 16 14.15 0.59 -1.60
N LEU A 17 13.05 -0.15 -1.52
CA LEU A 17 12.32 -0.59 -2.72
C LEU A 17 11.85 0.59 -3.56
N ALA A 18 11.38 1.67 -2.92
CA ALA A 18 10.98 2.88 -3.61
C ALA A 18 12.18 3.63 -4.22
N ASP A 19 13.31 3.72 -3.51
CA ASP A 19 14.55 4.30 -4.04
C ASP A 19 15.05 3.55 -5.28
N ASP A 20 15.08 2.22 -5.23
CA ASP A 20 15.52 1.36 -6.34
C ASP A 20 14.59 1.50 -7.57
N ALA A 21 13.28 1.61 -7.33
CA ALA A 21 12.29 1.80 -8.40
C ALA A 21 12.44 3.15 -9.10
N GLU A 22 12.67 4.21 -8.32
CA GLU A 22 12.92 5.56 -8.84
C GLU A 22 14.21 5.61 -9.66
N ALA A 23 15.31 5.08 -9.11
CA ALA A 23 16.61 5.04 -9.79
C ALA A 23 16.59 4.25 -11.10
N SER A 24 15.73 3.23 -11.20
CA SER A 24 15.58 2.39 -12.39
C SER A 24 14.43 2.78 -13.31
N SER A 25 13.64 3.82 -12.96
CA SER A 25 12.40 4.18 -13.67
C SER A 25 11.45 2.99 -13.87
N SER A 26 11.30 2.15 -12.84
CA SER A 26 10.49 0.93 -12.88
C SER A 26 9.32 0.97 -11.90
N VAL A 27 8.36 0.07 -12.09
CA VAL A 27 7.22 -0.08 -11.16
C VAL A 27 7.57 -1.09 -10.07
N ALA A 28 7.56 -0.65 -8.82
CA ALA A 28 7.67 -1.53 -7.67
C ALA A 28 6.31 -2.09 -7.25
N ILE A 29 6.25 -3.40 -7.00
CA ILE A 29 5.09 -4.07 -6.40
C ILE A 29 5.54 -4.68 -5.07
N CYS A 30 4.82 -4.35 -3.99
CA CYS A 30 5.08 -4.86 -2.65
C CYS A 30 3.86 -5.59 -2.09
N VAL A 31 4.09 -6.74 -1.45
CA VAL A 31 3.06 -7.50 -0.75
C VAL A 31 3.34 -7.48 0.76
N ILE A 32 2.41 -6.91 1.54
CA ILE A 32 2.48 -6.92 2.99
C ILE A 32 1.71 -8.14 3.51
N GLY A 33 2.45 -9.16 3.93
CA GLY A 33 1.90 -10.42 4.47
C GLY A 33 1.84 -10.45 6.00
N GLY A 34 0.98 -11.31 6.56
CA GLY A 34 0.90 -11.55 8.00
C GLY A 34 -0.49 -11.97 8.48
N MET A 35 -0.58 -12.42 9.74
CA MET A 35 -1.82 -12.89 10.35
C MET A 35 -2.95 -11.84 10.31
N ALA A 36 -4.20 -12.29 10.40
CA ALA A 36 -5.33 -11.40 10.60
C ALA A 36 -5.12 -10.55 11.86
N GLY A 37 -5.48 -9.26 11.80
CA GLY A 37 -5.34 -8.34 12.94
C GLY A 37 -3.92 -7.85 13.25
N VAL A 38 -2.86 -8.32 12.56
CA VAL A 38 -1.47 -7.91 12.84
C VAL A 38 -1.14 -6.44 12.48
N GLY A 39 -2.11 -5.70 11.93
CA GLY A 39 -1.95 -4.28 11.60
C GLY A 39 -1.43 -3.98 10.18
N LYS A 40 -1.59 -4.90 9.22
CA LYS A 40 -1.11 -4.71 7.83
C LYS A 40 -1.61 -3.42 7.18
N THR A 41 -2.91 -3.13 7.31
CA THR A 41 -3.50 -1.89 6.77
C THR A 41 -2.93 -0.66 7.44
N ALA A 42 -2.78 -0.67 8.77
CA ALA A 42 -2.16 0.44 9.50
C ALA A 42 -0.70 0.65 9.06
N PHE A 43 0.05 -0.42 8.83
CA PHE A 43 1.41 -0.38 8.29
C PHE A 43 1.44 0.23 6.88
N ALA A 44 0.65 -0.31 5.95
CA ALA A 44 0.56 0.18 4.57
C ALA A 44 0.20 1.67 4.49
N THR A 45 -0.84 2.10 5.20
CA THR A 45 -1.27 3.51 5.21
C THR A 45 -0.22 4.43 5.85
N THR A 46 0.52 3.96 6.86
CA THR A 46 1.58 4.80 7.47
C THR A 46 2.76 4.98 6.53
N ILE A 47 3.18 3.92 5.85
CA ILE A 47 4.26 3.99 4.86
C ILE A 47 3.84 4.85 3.66
N ALA A 48 2.61 4.70 3.17
CA ALA A 48 2.09 5.56 2.10
C ALA A 48 2.26 7.04 2.46
N HIS A 49 1.79 7.48 3.63
CA HIS A 49 1.97 8.87 4.06
C HIS A 49 3.43 9.30 4.18
N ARG A 50 4.35 8.42 4.62
CA ARG A 50 5.79 8.74 4.68
C ARG A 50 6.40 8.93 3.30
N LEU A 51 5.95 8.17 2.31
CA LEU A 51 6.41 8.26 0.94
C LEU A 51 5.65 9.31 0.10
N ALA A 52 4.67 10.02 0.68
CA ALA A 52 3.78 10.91 -0.07
C ALA A 52 4.51 11.98 -0.89
N GLU A 53 5.62 12.53 -0.38
CA GLU A 53 6.42 13.52 -1.10
C GLU A 53 7.03 12.99 -2.41
N ARG A 54 7.16 11.67 -2.56
CA ARG A 54 7.66 11.02 -3.78
C ARG A 54 6.59 10.80 -4.84
N PHE A 55 5.32 10.97 -4.49
CA PHE A 55 4.17 10.77 -5.38
C PHE A 55 3.38 12.08 -5.47
N PRO A 56 3.89 13.10 -6.20
CA PRO A 56 3.28 14.42 -6.26
C PRO A 56 1.89 14.40 -6.92
N ASP A 57 1.63 13.42 -7.78
CA ASP A 57 0.34 13.19 -8.43
C ASP A 57 -0.72 12.61 -7.48
N GLY A 58 -0.31 12.22 -6.27
CA GLY A 58 -1.17 11.70 -5.22
C GLY A 58 -1.04 10.19 -5.00
N GLN A 59 -1.81 9.70 -4.03
CA GLN A 59 -1.83 8.31 -3.62
C GLN A 59 -3.26 7.80 -3.60
N LEU A 60 -3.49 6.63 -4.17
CA LEU A 60 -4.82 6.01 -4.27
C LEU A 60 -4.91 4.81 -3.33
N PHE A 61 -5.98 4.74 -2.56
CA PHE A 61 -6.29 3.61 -1.68
C PHE A 61 -7.64 3.00 -2.08
N ALA A 62 -7.64 1.70 -2.35
CA ALA A 62 -8.86 0.93 -2.56
C ALA A 62 -8.88 -0.28 -1.62
N ASP A 63 -10.02 -0.50 -0.98
CA ASP A 63 -10.31 -1.79 -0.35
C ASP A 63 -10.71 -2.78 -1.45
N LEU A 64 -9.87 -3.80 -1.67
CA LEU A 64 -10.09 -4.84 -2.69
C LEU A 64 -10.89 -6.03 -2.16
N HIS A 65 -11.44 -5.90 -0.95
CA HIS A 65 -11.96 -6.97 -0.11
C HIS A 65 -10.87 -7.91 0.42
N GLY A 66 -11.10 -8.46 1.62
CA GLY A 66 -10.14 -9.36 2.27
C GLY A 66 -10.07 -10.73 1.58
N ALA A 67 -8.92 -11.41 1.68
CA ALA A 67 -8.72 -12.76 1.14
C ALA A 67 -9.35 -13.88 2.03
N GLY A 68 -10.53 -13.63 2.61
CA GLY A 68 -11.24 -14.58 3.45
C GLY A 68 -12.07 -15.59 2.65
N PRO A 69 -12.46 -16.75 3.23
CA PRO A 69 -13.35 -17.69 2.56
C PRO A 69 -14.67 -17.01 2.14
N GLY A 70 -15.00 -17.11 0.85
CA GLY A 70 -16.23 -16.52 0.28
C GLY A 70 -16.17 -15.03 -0.04
N ALA A 71 -15.02 -14.37 0.15
CA ALA A 71 -14.84 -13.00 -0.32
C ALA A 71 -14.52 -13.01 -1.82
N GLU A 72 -15.35 -12.32 -2.62
CA GLU A 72 -15.04 -12.06 -4.03
C GLU A 72 -14.15 -10.82 -4.14
N PRO A 73 -13.01 -10.91 -4.85
CA PRO A 73 -12.18 -9.75 -5.16
C PRO A 73 -12.99 -8.70 -5.91
N ARG A 74 -12.76 -7.43 -5.60
CA ARG A 74 -13.36 -6.33 -6.36
C ARG A 74 -12.96 -6.38 -7.84
N ASN A 75 -13.90 -6.04 -8.72
CA ASN A 75 -13.62 -5.89 -10.14
C ASN A 75 -12.67 -4.69 -10.37
N PRO A 76 -11.51 -4.87 -11.04
CA PRO A 76 -10.57 -3.79 -11.29
C PRO A 76 -11.18 -2.60 -12.06
N ALA A 77 -12.13 -2.84 -12.96
CA ALA A 77 -12.79 -1.77 -13.72
C ALA A 77 -13.68 -0.89 -12.82
N GLU A 78 -14.33 -1.48 -11.82
CA GLU A 78 -15.13 -0.74 -10.83
C GLU A 78 -14.22 0.07 -9.90
N VAL A 79 -13.11 -0.53 -9.45
CA VAL A 79 -12.10 0.18 -8.63
C VAL A 79 -11.56 1.40 -9.36
N LEU A 80 -11.25 1.27 -10.65
CA LEU A 80 -10.78 2.40 -11.46
C LEU A 80 -11.87 3.45 -11.66
N ALA A 81 -13.12 3.04 -11.90
CA ALA A 81 -14.23 3.97 -12.05
C ALA A 81 -14.44 4.83 -10.78
N ASP A 82 -14.29 4.24 -9.59
CA ASP A 82 -14.40 4.95 -8.31
C ASP A 82 -13.37 6.10 -8.18
N PHE A 83 -12.17 5.95 -8.76
CA PHE A 83 -11.13 6.99 -8.73
C PHE A 83 -11.32 8.10 -9.78
N LEU A 84 -12.05 7.84 -10.86
CA LEU A 84 -12.20 8.78 -11.98
C LEU A 84 -13.49 9.60 -11.92
N GLN A 85 -14.46 9.17 -11.11
CA GLN A 85 -15.76 9.84 -10.96
C GLN A 85 -15.83 10.81 -9.77
N SER A 86 -14.73 10.95 -9.02
CA SER A 86 -14.59 11.81 -7.83
C SER A 86 -14.07 13.20 -8.15
#